data_AF-A0A1V5JQA5-F1
#
_entry.id   AF-A0A1V5JQA5-F1
#
_cell.length_a   1.000
_cell.length_b   1.000
_cell.length_c   1.000
_cell.angle_alpha   90.00
_cell.angle_beta   90.00
_cell.angle_gamma   90.00
#
_symmetry.space_group_name_H-M   'P 1'
#
loop_
_entity.id
_entity.type
_entity.pdbx_description
1 polymer ?
#
loop_
_entity_poly.entity_id
_entity_poly.type
_entity_poly.pdbx_seq_one_letter_code
_entity_poly.pdbx_strand_id
1 'polypeptide(L)'
;MLESIGLDPALLPEALECGDPVGPLLPEAARDLGLRRGITVAAGAMDQAAGAVGAGNIAPGLVSETTGTALAVALTCERPDFRHPSRLTLYRHAVPGKYLYIPICMTAGMALKWFKDEFCPDLASDAAERGVSPYDLIGDLVESTDPGANGLVFLPNLAGTTQPDDNPAARGVFLGIGLDTGRAHFARAIFEGVAFLLRENLELVESASGTTAEEIRALGGGAKSPVWSRIKADVTGRRIVTMAEPECASLGAAILAASALGIYPSIEAAALASNREEAGFEPDFGRKPLYDGAYRRYKESYQRTRDLF
;
A
#
# COMPACT_ATOMS: atom_id res chain seq x y z
N MET A 1 -1.61 -15.06 -27.59
CA MET A 1 -1.31 -13.63 -27.38
C MET A 1 -0.13 -13.17 -28.22
N LEU A 2 1.02 -13.86 -28.21
CA LEU A 2 2.19 -13.47 -29.04
C LEU A 2 1.89 -13.50 -30.54
N GLU A 3 1.28 -14.58 -31.04
CA GLU A 3 0.82 -14.68 -32.44
C GLU A 3 -0.16 -13.55 -32.82
N SER A 4 -1.09 -13.19 -31.94
CA SER A 4 -2.10 -12.17 -32.23
C SER A 4 -1.53 -10.75 -32.36
N ILE A 5 -0.33 -10.51 -31.81
CA ILE A 5 0.41 -9.24 -31.97
C ILE A 5 1.60 -9.38 -32.93
N GLY A 6 1.77 -10.53 -33.58
CA GLY A 6 2.85 -10.81 -34.52
C GLY A 6 4.25 -10.79 -33.91
N LEU A 7 4.39 -11.10 -32.61
CA LEU A 7 5.68 -11.09 -31.92
C LEU A 7 6.31 -12.49 -31.91
N ASP A 8 7.56 -12.58 -32.38
CA ASP A 8 8.37 -13.79 -32.30
C ASP A 8 8.75 -14.09 -30.84
N PRO A 9 8.41 -15.27 -30.27
CA PRO A 9 8.79 -15.66 -28.93
C PRO A 9 10.31 -15.61 -28.67
N ALA A 10 11.14 -15.77 -29.70
CA ALA A 10 12.61 -15.72 -29.57
C ALA A 10 13.15 -14.33 -29.20
N LEU A 11 12.32 -13.28 -29.31
CA LEU A 11 12.67 -11.92 -28.89
C LEU A 11 12.47 -11.69 -27.38
N LEU A 12 11.83 -12.63 -26.68
CA LEU A 12 11.57 -12.53 -25.24
C LEU A 12 12.61 -13.33 -24.47
N PRO A 13 13.06 -12.84 -23.30
CA PRO A 13 13.93 -13.62 -22.43
C PRO A 13 13.18 -14.83 -21.88
N GLU A 14 13.94 -15.86 -21.49
CA GLU A 14 13.41 -16.96 -20.69
C GLU A 14 12.86 -16.42 -19.36
N ALA A 15 11.68 -16.91 -18.96
CA ALA A 15 11.06 -16.56 -17.70
C ALA A 15 11.51 -17.56 -16.62
N LEU A 16 12.18 -17.05 -15.59
CA LEU A 16 12.59 -17.81 -14.41
C LEU A 16 11.60 -17.57 -13.26
N GLU A 17 11.52 -18.51 -12.32
CA GLU A 17 10.74 -18.29 -11.10
C GLU A 17 11.50 -17.34 -10.15
N CYS A 18 10.77 -16.56 -9.36
CA CYS A 18 11.38 -15.64 -8.41
C CYS A 18 12.23 -16.42 -7.38
N GLY A 19 13.46 -15.98 -7.14
CA GLY A 19 14.38 -16.65 -6.24
C GLY A 19 15.11 -17.87 -6.83
N ASP A 20 14.95 -18.17 -8.12
CA ASP A 20 15.80 -19.16 -8.79
C ASP A 20 17.23 -18.62 -9.01
N PRO A 21 18.26 -19.48 -8.94
CA PRO A 21 19.62 -19.09 -9.30
C PRO A 21 19.74 -18.87 -10.82
N VAL A 22 20.02 -17.64 -11.24
CA VAL A 22 20.28 -17.30 -12.65
C VAL A 22 21.66 -17.79 -13.08
N GLY A 23 22.66 -17.56 -12.22
CA GLY A 23 24.05 -17.91 -12.48
C GLY A 23 25.04 -17.03 -11.73
N PRO A 24 26.35 -17.27 -11.88
CA PRO A 24 27.36 -16.45 -11.22
C PRO A 24 27.42 -15.04 -11.83
N LEU A 25 27.63 -14.04 -10.98
CA LEU A 25 27.90 -12.67 -11.37
C LEU A 25 29.12 -12.63 -12.30
N LEU A 26 28.98 -11.91 -13.42
CA LEU A 26 30.03 -11.79 -14.41
C LEU A 26 31.30 -11.17 -13.81
N PRO A 27 32.50 -11.63 -14.20
CA PRO A 27 33.76 -11.13 -13.65
C PRO A 27 33.95 -9.61 -13.72
N GLU A 28 33.51 -8.99 -14.82
CA GLU A 28 33.52 -7.55 -15.06
C GLU A 28 32.57 -6.82 -14.12
N ALA A 29 31.33 -7.30 -13.98
CA ALA A 29 30.35 -6.73 -13.05
C ALA A 29 30.83 -6.85 -11.60
N ALA A 30 31.44 -7.97 -11.22
CA ALA A 30 32.02 -8.15 -9.90
C ALA A 30 33.15 -7.13 -9.62
N ARG A 31 34.02 -6.88 -10.60
CA ARG A 31 35.09 -5.87 -10.47
C ARG A 31 34.50 -4.47 -10.33
N ASP A 32 33.55 -4.11 -11.19
CA ASP A 32 33.00 -2.75 -11.25
C ASP A 32 32.16 -2.41 -10.01
N LEU A 33 31.48 -3.40 -9.43
CA LEU A 33 30.71 -3.26 -8.19
C LEU A 33 31.56 -3.47 -6.92
N GLY A 34 32.83 -3.86 -7.04
CA GLY A 34 33.69 -4.18 -5.89
C GLY A 34 33.25 -5.43 -5.10
N LEU A 35 32.54 -6.36 -5.75
CA LEU A 35 31.98 -7.56 -5.15
C LEU A 35 32.86 -8.80 -5.39
N ARG A 36 32.65 -9.84 -4.57
CA ARG A 36 33.35 -11.11 -4.72
C ARG A 36 32.96 -11.79 -6.04
N ARG A 37 33.94 -12.36 -6.74
CA ARG A 37 33.70 -13.17 -7.94
C ARG A 37 32.92 -14.44 -7.61
N GLY A 38 32.03 -14.84 -8.51
CA GLY A 38 31.25 -16.08 -8.39
C GLY A 38 30.08 -16.00 -7.41
N ILE A 39 29.68 -14.80 -6.97
CA ILE A 39 28.41 -14.60 -6.25
C ILE A 39 27.27 -15.01 -7.17
N THR A 40 26.34 -15.82 -6.68
CA THR A 40 25.13 -16.17 -7.42
C THR A 40 24.20 -14.97 -7.54
N VAL A 41 23.73 -14.70 -8.76
CA VAL A 41 22.64 -13.77 -9.04
C VAL A 41 21.33 -14.55 -9.00
N ALA A 42 20.38 -14.07 -8.22
CA ALA A 42 19.03 -14.65 -8.13
C ALA A 42 18.06 -13.93 -9.07
N ALA A 43 17.07 -14.66 -9.57
CA ALA A 43 15.96 -14.10 -10.31
C ALA A 43 15.15 -13.20 -9.35
N GLY A 44 15.01 -11.94 -9.73
CA GLY A 44 14.27 -10.96 -8.95
C GLY A 44 12.76 -11.16 -9.01
N ALA A 45 12.03 -10.23 -8.40
CA ALA A 45 10.59 -10.12 -8.50
C ALA A 45 10.19 -8.67 -8.79
N MET A 46 8.93 -8.46 -9.16
CA MET A 46 8.31 -7.14 -9.12
C MET A 46 8.47 -6.52 -7.72
N ASP A 47 8.66 -5.21 -7.64
CA ASP A 47 8.85 -4.47 -6.39
C ASP A 47 7.75 -4.73 -5.34
N GLN A 48 6.47 -4.75 -5.74
CA GLN A 48 5.35 -5.06 -4.87
C GLN A 48 5.33 -6.52 -4.41
N ALA A 49 5.75 -7.45 -5.28
CA ALA A 49 5.84 -8.87 -4.92
C ALA A 49 7.02 -9.14 -3.97
N ALA A 50 8.16 -8.47 -4.18
CA ALA A 50 9.27 -8.47 -3.23
C ALA A 50 8.87 -7.80 -1.91
N GLY A 51 8.17 -6.66 -1.97
CA GLY A 51 7.63 -5.95 -0.82
C GLY A 51 6.69 -6.82 0.02
N ALA A 52 5.78 -7.57 -0.63
CA ALA A 52 4.92 -8.53 0.04
C ALA A 52 5.73 -9.60 0.79
N VAL A 53 6.75 -10.21 0.15
CA VAL A 53 7.65 -11.18 0.79
C VAL A 53 8.38 -10.56 1.99
N GLY A 54 9.00 -9.39 1.83
CA GLY A 54 9.73 -8.73 2.92
C GLY A 54 8.84 -8.25 4.07
N ALA A 55 7.56 -8.00 3.80
CA ALA A 55 6.55 -7.69 4.82
C ALA A 55 5.93 -8.94 5.47
N GLY A 56 6.32 -10.15 5.03
CA GLY A 56 5.74 -11.40 5.49
C GLY A 56 4.32 -11.67 4.96
N ASN A 57 3.84 -10.91 3.97
CA ASN A 57 2.62 -11.22 3.22
C ASN A 57 2.93 -12.35 2.23
N ILE A 58 2.84 -13.60 2.70
CA ILE A 58 3.27 -14.81 1.97
C ILE A 58 2.19 -15.90 1.92
N ALA A 59 1.00 -15.62 2.47
CA ALA A 59 -0.11 -16.56 2.59
C ALA A 59 -1.45 -15.83 2.47
N PRO A 60 -2.52 -16.51 2.03
CA PRO A 60 -3.88 -15.95 2.06
C PRO A 60 -4.27 -15.43 3.45
N GLY A 61 -5.04 -14.35 3.49
CA GLY A 61 -5.46 -13.70 4.73
C GLY A 61 -4.55 -12.55 5.17
N LEU A 62 -3.36 -12.42 4.57
CA LEU A 62 -2.47 -11.27 4.76
C LEU A 62 -2.61 -10.28 3.60
N VAL A 63 -2.53 -9.01 3.94
CA VAL A 63 -2.47 -7.91 2.99
C VAL A 63 -1.26 -7.05 3.33
N SER A 64 -0.51 -6.62 2.32
CA SER A 64 0.45 -5.52 2.46
C SER A 64 -0.11 -4.28 1.80
N GLU A 65 -0.06 -3.16 2.50
CA GLU A 65 -0.57 -1.88 2.04
C GLU A 65 0.56 -0.85 2.06
N THR A 66 0.74 -0.12 0.98
CA THR A 66 1.76 0.94 0.90
C THR A 66 1.09 2.30 0.76
N THR A 67 1.14 3.10 1.83
CA THR A 67 0.74 4.51 1.79
C THR A 67 1.99 5.32 1.47
N GLY A 68 2.32 5.41 0.19
CA GLY A 68 3.39 6.24 -0.35
C GLY A 68 2.83 7.49 -1.04
N THR A 69 3.45 7.93 -2.13
CA THR A 69 2.86 8.93 -3.03
C THR A 69 1.45 8.51 -3.45
N ALA A 70 1.32 7.24 -3.84
CA ALA A 70 0.10 6.52 -4.18
C ALA A 70 -0.24 5.48 -3.08
N LEU A 71 -1.47 4.96 -3.12
CA LEU A 71 -1.89 3.79 -2.35
C LEU A 71 -1.70 2.55 -3.22
N ALA A 72 -1.08 1.50 -2.66
CA ALA A 72 -1.13 0.16 -3.25
C ALA A 72 -1.58 -0.83 -2.18
N VAL A 73 -2.50 -1.72 -2.53
CA VAL A 73 -2.92 -2.84 -1.68
C VAL A 73 -2.49 -4.11 -2.39
N ALA A 74 -1.84 -5.04 -1.69
CA ALA A 74 -1.45 -6.32 -2.24
C ALA A 74 -2.06 -7.43 -1.40
N LEU A 75 -3.06 -8.13 -1.92
CA LEU A 75 -3.69 -9.27 -1.28
C LEU A 75 -3.17 -10.57 -1.87
N THR A 76 -2.65 -11.45 -1.02
CA THR A 76 -2.17 -12.77 -1.42
C THR A 76 -3.33 -13.75 -1.55
N CYS A 77 -3.36 -14.51 -2.64
CA CYS A 77 -4.31 -15.60 -2.83
C CYS A 77 -3.67 -16.78 -3.58
N GLU A 78 -4.29 -17.96 -3.51
CA GLU A 78 -3.83 -19.16 -4.23
C GLU A 78 -4.65 -19.44 -5.49
N ARG A 79 -5.92 -19.02 -5.51
CA ARG A 79 -6.88 -19.34 -6.57
C ARG A 79 -7.60 -18.07 -7.03
N PRO A 80 -6.94 -17.24 -7.84
CA PRO A 80 -7.57 -16.02 -8.32
C PRO A 80 -8.74 -16.32 -9.26
N ASP A 81 -9.80 -15.53 -9.18
CA ASP A 81 -10.85 -15.52 -10.19
C ASP A 81 -10.45 -14.60 -11.35
N PHE A 82 -9.95 -15.22 -12.44
CA PHE A 82 -9.57 -14.52 -13.67
C PHE A 82 -10.76 -13.91 -14.43
N ARG A 83 -12.01 -14.21 -14.03
CA ARG A 83 -13.22 -13.73 -14.69
C ARG A 83 -13.96 -12.68 -13.85
N HIS A 84 -13.43 -12.30 -12.70
CA HIS A 84 -14.07 -11.35 -11.83
C HIS A 84 -14.22 -9.98 -12.54
N PRO A 85 -15.39 -9.32 -12.48
CA PRO A 85 -15.65 -8.11 -13.27
C PRO A 85 -14.91 -6.85 -12.79
N SER A 86 -14.24 -6.91 -11.63
CA SER A 86 -13.61 -5.74 -10.98
C SER A 86 -12.42 -5.11 -11.70
N ARG A 87 -11.99 -5.67 -12.85
CA ARG A 87 -10.80 -5.22 -13.62
C ARG A 87 -9.54 -5.03 -12.74
N LEU A 88 -9.43 -5.79 -11.65
CA LEU A 88 -8.26 -5.77 -10.79
C LEU A 88 -7.05 -6.37 -11.52
N THR A 89 -5.89 -5.74 -11.33
CA THR A 89 -4.65 -6.30 -11.84
C THR A 89 -4.20 -7.45 -10.94
N LEU A 90 -3.87 -8.56 -11.56
CA LEU A 90 -3.41 -9.78 -10.92
C LEU A 90 -1.97 -10.06 -11.35
N TYR A 91 -1.11 -10.32 -10.38
CA TYR A 91 0.29 -10.65 -10.60
C TYR A 91 0.61 -12.03 -10.00
N ARG A 92 1.66 -12.66 -10.51
CA ARG A 92 2.26 -13.78 -9.78
C ARG A 92 2.93 -13.26 -8.52
N HIS A 93 2.74 -13.97 -7.42
CA HIS A 93 3.51 -13.74 -6.21
C HIS A 93 4.94 -14.24 -6.44
N ALA A 94 5.92 -13.67 -5.73
CA ALA A 94 7.27 -14.23 -5.69
C ALA A 94 7.34 -15.58 -4.95
N VAL A 95 6.27 -15.97 -4.24
CA VAL A 95 6.15 -17.27 -3.57
C VAL A 95 5.48 -18.24 -4.53
N PRO A 96 6.09 -19.41 -4.83
CA PRO A 96 5.56 -20.35 -5.80
C PRO A 96 4.11 -20.76 -5.52
N GLY A 97 3.30 -20.81 -6.59
CA GLY A 97 1.89 -21.22 -6.53
C GLY A 97 0.91 -20.16 -5.99
N LYS A 98 1.38 -18.93 -5.72
CA LYS A 98 0.55 -17.84 -5.19
C LYS A 98 0.45 -16.67 -6.16
N TYR A 99 -0.56 -15.84 -5.94
CA TYR A 99 -0.86 -14.65 -6.73
C TYR A 99 -1.09 -13.45 -5.82
N LEU A 100 -0.99 -12.25 -6.41
CA LEU A 100 -1.26 -10.97 -5.75
C LEU A 100 -2.30 -10.19 -6.54
N TYR A 101 -3.42 -9.83 -5.91
CA TYR A 101 -4.28 -8.76 -6.40
C TYR A 101 -3.69 -7.43 -5.96
N ILE A 102 -3.42 -6.54 -6.91
CA ILE A 102 -2.77 -5.25 -6.64
C ILE A 102 -3.56 -4.09 -7.25
N PRO A 103 -4.64 -3.60 -6.61
CA PRO A 103 -5.17 -2.29 -6.95
C PRO A 103 -4.19 -1.19 -6.54
N ILE A 104 -4.05 -0.19 -7.41
CA ILE A 104 -3.19 0.98 -7.18
C ILE A 104 -4.05 2.23 -7.34
N CYS A 105 -4.06 3.09 -6.35
CA CYS A 105 -4.72 4.39 -6.43
C CYS A 105 -3.66 5.48 -6.57
N MET A 106 -3.85 6.40 -7.51
CA MET A 106 -2.84 7.40 -7.88
C MET A 106 -2.54 8.41 -6.79
N THR A 107 -3.30 8.40 -5.70
CA THR A 107 -3.17 9.34 -4.59
C THR A 107 -3.17 8.60 -3.25
N ALA A 108 -2.43 9.14 -2.28
CA ALA A 108 -2.50 8.78 -0.86
C ALA A 108 -1.69 9.81 -0.05
N GLY A 109 -0.43 9.52 0.20
CA GLY A 109 0.51 10.43 0.86
C GLY A 109 0.78 11.69 0.04
N MET A 110 0.59 11.66 -1.30
CA MET A 110 0.67 12.90 -2.09
C MET A 110 -0.44 13.91 -1.73
N ALA A 111 -1.61 13.45 -1.30
CA ALA A 111 -2.69 14.33 -0.86
C ALA A 111 -2.29 15.02 0.45
N LEU A 112 -1.66 14.29 1.37
CA LEU A 112 -1.12 14.87 2.60
C LEU A 112 0.05 15.82 2.31
N LYS A 113 0.94 15.48 1.37
CA LYS A 113 2.02 16.36 0.93
C LYS A 113 1.46 17.66 0.35
N TRP A 114 0.49 17.58 -0.57
CA TRP A 114 -0.19 18.74 -1.14
C TRP A 114 -0.81 19.62 -0.04
N PHE A 115 -1.51 19.03 0.92
CA PHE A 115 -2.09 19.78 2.02
C PHE A 115 -1.04 20.45 2.91
N LYS A 116 0.05 19.74 3.23
CA LYS A 116 1.19 20.30 3.97
C LYS A 116 1.78 21.51 3.24
N ASP A 117 2.05 21.38 1.94
CA ASP A 117 2.72 22.38 1.13
C ASP A 117 1.83 23.63 0.92
N GLU A 118 0.53 23.45 0.66
CA GLU A 118 -0.37 24.55 0.29
C GLU A 118 -1.11 25.19 1.48
N PHE A 119 -1.40 24.42 2.54
CA PHE A 119 -2.26 24.88 3.66
C PHE A 119 -1.53 24.95 5.01
N CYS A 120 -0.33 24.40 5.11
CA CYS A 120 0.44 24.35 6.36
C CYS A 120 1.91 24.83 6.23
N PRO A 121 2.22 25.93 5.52
CA PRO A 121 3.59 26.41 5.40
C PRO A 121 4.20 26.85 6.74
N ASP A 122 3.36 27.29 7.68
CA ASP A 122 3.73 27.59 9.07
C ASP A 122 4.23 26.33 9.79
N LEU A 123 3.50 25.21 9.70
CA LEU A 123 3.93 23.95 10.33
C LEU A 123 5.25 23.43 9.77
N ALA A 124 5.52 23.66 8.48
CA ALA A 124 6.81 23.31 7.89
C ALA A 124 7.97 24.11 8.50
N SER A 125 7.73 25.39 8.78
CA SER A 125 8.71 26.28 9.43
C SER A 125 8.91 25.88 10.90
N ASP A 126 7.81 25.70 11.63
CA ASP A 126 7.84 25.28 13.04
C ASP A 126 8.54 23.93 13.23
N ALA A 127 8.30 22.98 12.32
CA ALA A 127 8.95 21.67 12.35
C ALA A 127 10.47 21.77 12.16
N ALA A 128 10.92 22.67 11.27
CA ALA A 128 12.34 22.92 11.06
C ALA A 128 13.01 23.52 12.29
N GLU A 129 12.36 24.48 12.97
CA GLU A 129 12.86 25.05 14.22
C GLU A 129 12.92 24.02 15.36
N ARG A 130 11.94 23.13 15.42
CA ARG A 130 11.85 22.07 16.43
C ARG A 130 12.68 20.82 16.12
N GLY A 131 13.24 20.70 14.92
CA GLY A 131 13.97 19.52 14.48
C GLY A 131 13.11 18.25 14.37
N VAL A 132 11.81 18.39 14.07
CA VAL A 132 10.86 17.28 13.92
C VAL A 132 10.33 17.20 12.49
N SER A 133 9.62 16.12 12.14
CA SER A 133 8.95 16.05 10.85
C SER A 133 7.71 16.95 10.84
N PRO A 134 7.44 17.73 9.78
CA PRO A 134 6.17 18.47 9.66
C PRO A 134 4.95 17.56 9.62
N TYR A 135 5.12 16.29 9.23
CA TYR A 135 4.04 15.30 9.28
C TYR A 135 3.68 14.91 10.72
N ASP A 136 4.61 15.02 11.67
CA ASP A 136 4.33 14.76 13.10
C ASP A 136 3.41 15.86 13.64
N LEU A 137 3.68 17.14 13.31
CA LEU A 137 2.81 18.26 13.68
C LEU A 137 1.42 18.18 13.04
N ILE A 138 1.33 17.67 11.81
CA ILE A 138 0.02 17.39 11.21
C ILE A 138 -0.67 16.23 11.94
N GLY A 139 0.08 15.22 12.38
CA GLY A 139 -0.43 14.16 13.26
C GLY A 139 -1.05 14.72 14.54
N ASP A 140 -0.37 15.66 15.21
CA ASP A 140 -0.90 16.35 16.40
C ASP A 140 -2.22 17.08 16.11
N LEU A 141 -2.33 17.73 14.94
CA LEU A 141 -3.59 18.35 14.50
C LEU A 141 -4.70 17.31 14.32
N VAL A 142 -4.39 16.16 13.71
CA VAL A 142 -5.36 15.07 13.52
C VAL A 142 -5.84 14.53 14.87
N GLU A 143 -4.96 14.40 15.85
CA GLU A 143 -5.33 13.93 17.20
C GLU A 143 -6.12 14.95 18.01
N SER A 144 -6.04 16.24 17.66
CA SER A 144 -6.83 17.30 18.30
C SER A 144 -8.30 17.35 17.87
N THR A 145 -8.72 16.48 16.94
CA THR A 145 -10.09 16.43 16.39
C THR A 145 -10.69 15.04 16.54
N ASP A 146 -11.99 14.96 16.79
CA ASP A 146 -12.72 13.71 16.97
C ASP A 146 -12.86 12.88 15.67
N PRO A 147 -13.00 11.53 15.79
CA PRO A 147 -13.50 10.62 14.76
C PRO A 147 -14.57 11.23 13.84
N GLY A 148 -14.38 11.13 12.51
CA GLY A 148 -15.33 11.62 11.50
C GLY A 148 -15.19 13.09 11.11
N ALA A 149 -14.14 13.79 11.58
CA ALA A 149 -13.77 15.16 11.17
C ALA A 149 -14.94 16.16 11.21
N ASN A 150 -15.81 16.05 12.21
CA ASN A 150 -17.04 16.85 12.34
C ASN A 150 -17.93 16.81 11.07
N GLY A 151 -17.98 15.67 10.39
CA GLY A 151 -18.79 15.48 9.19
C GLY A 151 -18.10 15.86 7.87
N LEU A 152 -16.90 16.46 7.92
CA LEU A 152 -16.13 16.78 6.71
C LEU A 152 -15.67 15.49 6.01
N VAL A 153 -15.99 15.37 4.72
CA VAL A 153 -15.59 14.24 3.88
C VAL A 153 -14.55 14.70 2.86
N PHE A 154 -13.46 13.94 2.74
CA PHE A 154 -12.47 14.13 1.68
C PHE A 154 -12.51 12.97 0.68
N LEU A 155 -12.67 13.29 -0.60
CA LEU A 155 -12.46 12.36 -1.71
C LEU A 155 -11.02 12.54 -2.23
N PRO A 156 -10.13 11.54 -2.10
CA PRO A 156 -8.71 11.71 -2.38
C PRO A 156 -8.33 11.70 -3.86
N ASN A 157 -9.26 11.84 -4.81
CA ASN A 157 -9.02 11.66 -6.25
C ASN A 157 -8.31 12.86 -6.93
N LEU A 158 -7.32 13.49 -6.29
CA LEU A 158 -6.62 14.68 -6.79
C LEU A 158 -5.97 14.50 -8.17
N ALA A 159 -5.63 13.27 -8.55
CA ALA A 159 -5.01 12.91 -9.82
C ALA A 159 -5.85 11.92 -10.63
N GLY A 160 -7.18 11.95 -10.48
CA GLY A 160 -8.07 10.92 -11.01
C GLY A 160 -8.06 9.64 -10.16
N THR A 161 -8.81 8.64 -10.61
CA THR A 161 -8.86 7.32 -9.98
C THR A 161 -8.92 6.21 -11.03
N THR A 162 -8.28 5.08 -10.73
CA THR A 162 -8.25 3.86 -11.55
C THR A 162 -8.85 2.65 -10.82
N GLN A 163 -8.79 2.66 -9.49
CA GLN A 163 -9.42 1.70 -8.60
C GLN A 163 -9.92 2.45 -7.36
N PRO A 164 -11.13 2.14 -6.86
CA PRO A 164 -12.02 1.04 -7.27
C PRO A 164 -12.91 1.37 -8.49
N ASP A 165 -12.90 2.62 -8.95
CA ASP A 165 -13.59 3.09 -10.16
C ASP A 165 -12.57 3.62 -11.18
N ASP A 166 -12.90 3.54 -12.47
CA ASP A 166 -12.03 3.98 -13.57
C ASP A 166 -12.49 5.34 -14.08
N ASN A 167 -12.05 6.40 -13.40
CA ASN A 167 -12.40 7.78 -13.71
C ASN A 167 -11.16 8.69 -13.67
N PRO A 168 -10.45 8.87 -14.80
CA PRO A 168 -9.29 9.76 -14.87
C PRO A 168 -9.64 11.26 -14.77
N ALA A 169 -10.91 11.62 -14.99
CA ALA A 169 -11.39 13.00 -14.87
C ALA A 169 -11.65 13.39 -13.40
N ALA A 170 -11.85 12.42 -12.50
CA ALA A 170 -12.15 12.67 -11.10
C ALA A 170 -11.14 13.65 -10.45
N ARG A 171 -11.64 14.49 -9.54
CA ARG A 171 -10.82 15.44 -8.77
C ARG A 171 -11.08 15.29 -7.28
N GLY A 172 -10.18 15.84 -6.48
CA GLY A 172 -10.33 15.88 -5.02
C GLY A 172 -11.50 16.77 -4.61
N VAL A 173 -12.22 16.35 -3.56
CA VAL A 173 -13.40 17.06 -3.04
C VAL A 173 -13.32 17.13 -1.53
N PHE A 174 -13.54 18.30 -0.95
CA PHE A 174 -13.94 18.46 0.43
C PHE A 174 -15.44 18.78 0.48
N LEU A 175 -16.22 17.93 1.14
CA LEU A 175 -17.67 18.07 1.23
C LEU A 175 -18.09 18.21 2.70
N GLY A 176 -18.94 19.21 2.99
CA GLY A 176 -19.49 19.44 4.33
C GLY A 176 -18.80 20.54 5.14
N ILE A 177 -18.15 21.51 4.50
CA ILE A 177 -17.50 22.64 5.18
C ILE A 177 -18.56 23.54 5.85
N GLY A 178 -18.35 23.83 7.14
CA GLY A 178 -19.12 24.78 7.96
C GLY A 178 -18.23 25.83 8.64
N LEU A 179 -18.84 26.78 9.37
CA LEU A 179 -18.11 27.83 10.10
C LEU A 179 -17.26 27.31 11.27
N ASP A 180 -17.52 26.08 11.71
CA ASP A 180 -16.79 25.33 12.73
C ASP A 180 -15.68 24.45 12.14
N THR A 181 -15.50 24.44 10.81
CA THR A 181 -14.48 23.63 10.13
C THR A 181 -13.13 24.34 10.12
N GLY A 182 -12.25 23.94 11.04
CA GLY A 182 -10.86 24.38 11.11
C GLY A 182 -9.84 23.46 10.41
N ARG A 183 -8.57 23.90 10.36
CA ARG A 183 -7.44 23.20 9.72
C ARG A 183 -7.25 21.75 10.19
N ALA A 184 -7.49 21.48 11.47
CA ALA A 184 -7.40 20.14 12.04
C ALA A 184 -8.43 19.16 11.44
N HIS A 185 -9.64 19.64 11.12
CA HIS A 185 -10.67 18.84 10.44
C HIS A 185 -10.24 18.47 9.02
N PHE A 186 -9.62 19.39 8.27
CA PHE A 186 -9.10 19.09 6.93
C PHE A 186 -7.99 18.03 6.97
N ALA A 187 -7.03 18.18 7.88
CA ALA A 187 -5.99 17.18 8.08
C ALA A 187 -6.60 15.81 8.39
N ARG A 188 -7.56 15.76 9.31
CA ARG A 188 -8.23 14.53 9.72
C ARG A 188 -9.05 13.90 8.60
N ALA A 189 -9.79 14.70 7.85
CA ALA A 189 -10.55 14.24 6.69
C ALA A 189 -9.63 13.64 5.62
N ILE A 190 -8.41 14.14 5.42
CA ILE A 190 -7.42 13.53 4.51
C ILE A 190 -7.00 12.14 5.01
N PHE A 191 -6.66 12.01 6.30
CA PHE A 191 -6.27 10.73 6.89
C PHE A 191 -7.39 9.70 6.76
N GLU A 192 -8.61 10.10 7.10
CA GLU A 192 -9.81 9.26 7.00
C GLU A 192 -10.17 8.94 5.54
N GLY A 193 -10.09 9.91 4.63
CA GLY A 193 -10.38 9.73 3.21
C GLY A 193 -9.47 8.68 2.54
N VAL A 194 -8.17 8.70 2.85
CA VAL A 194 -7.24 7.66 2.39
C VAL A 194 -7.52 6.32 3.06
N ALA A 195 -7.91 6.30 4.34
CA ALA A 195 -8.31 5.07 5.02
C ALA A 195 -9.61 4.48 4.43
N PHE A 196 -10.55 5.32 4.01
CA PHE A 196 -11.77 4.90 3.30
C PHE A 196 -11.44 4.34 1.92
N LEU A 197 -10.51 4.96 1.19
CA LEU A 197 -10.01 4.44 -0.08
C LEU A 197 -9.34 3.06 0.10
N LEU A 198 -8.55 2.88 1.16
CA LEU A 198 -8.00 1.58 1.53
C LEU A 198 -9.10 0.56 1.82
N ARG A 199 -10.08 0.90 2.66
CA ARG A 199 -11.21 0.01 2.95
C ARG A 199 -11.95 -0.41 1.68
N GLU A 200 -12.22 0.53 0.77
CA GLU A 200 -12.94 0.22 -0.46
C GLU A 200 -12.15 -0.71 -1.38
N ASN A 201 -10.84 -0.51 -1.50
CA ASN A 201 -9.98 -1.43 -2.25
C ASN A 201 -9.83 -2.78 -1.56
N LEU A 202 -9.82 -2.82 -0.22
CA LEU A 202 -9.84 -4.05 0.56
C LEU A 202 -11.10 -4.87 0.26
N GLU A 203 -12.28 -4.24 0.38
CA GLU A 203 -13.57 -4.87 0.05
C GLU A 203 -13.57 -5.40 -1.40
N LEU A 204 -12.95 -4.68 -2.34
CA LEU A 204 -12.83 -5.08 -3.75
C LEU A 204 -11.95 -6.32 -3.94
N VAL A 205 -10.76 -6.36 -3.33
CA VAL A 205 -9.85 -7.52 -3.44
C VAL A 205 -10.36 -8.73 -2.67
N GLU A 206 -11.04 -8.55 -1.53
CA GLU A 206 -11.68 -9.63 -0.77
C GLU A 206 -12.81 -10.26 -1.60
N SER A 207 -13.65 -9.43 -2.24
CA SER A 207 -14.71 -9.91 -3.14
C SER A 207 -14.15 -10.69 -4.33
N ALA A 208 -13.05 -10.22 -4.93
CA ALA A 208 -12.47 -10.87 -6.12
C ALA A 208 -11.71 -12.16 -5.81
N SER A 209 -11.06 -12.22 -4.64
CA SER A 209 -10.25 -13.37 -4.23
C SER A 209 -11.04 -14.44 -3.45
N GLY A 210 -12.20 -14.07 -2.88
CA GLY A 210 -12.91 -14.90 -1.91
C GLY A 210 -12.14 -15.09 -0.60
N THR A 211 -11.09 -14.29 -0.36
CA THR A 211 -10.23 -14.36 0.82
C THR A 211 -10.46 -13.12 1.67
N THR A 212 -10.80 -13.29 2.94
CA THR A 212 -10.88 -12.17 3.89
C THR A 212 -9.49 -11.87 4.43
N ALA A 213 -9.09 -10.60 4.43
CA ALA A 213 -7.88 -10.16 5.08
C ALA A 213 -8.11 -10.12 6.59
N GLU A 214 -7.22 -10.70 7.38
CA GLU A 214 -7.28 -10.62 8.85
C GLU A 214 -6.41 -9.46 9.36
N GLU A 215 -5.34 -9.17 8.62
CA GLU A 215 -4.29 -8.26 9.04
C GLU A 215 -3.66 -7.52 7.85
N ILE A 216 -3.32 -6.25 8.07
CA ILE A 216 -2.71 -5.39 7.07
C ILE A 216 -1.32 -4.97 7.53
N ARG A 217 -0.31 -5.33 6.74
CA ARG A 217 1.09 -4.91 6.87
C ARG A 217 1.24 -3.54 6.23
N ALA A 218 1.34 -2.49 7.05
CA ALA A 218 1.49 -1.11 6.59
C ALA A 218 2.96 -0.80 6.25
N LEU A 219 3.17 -0.35 5.01
CA LEU A 219 4.45 0.00 4.42
C LEU A 219 4.44 1.47 3.95
N GLY A 220 5.62 1.97 3.58
CA GLY A 220 5.80 3.31 3.03
C GLY A 220 5.73 4.43 4.07
N GLY A 221 5.68 5.68 3.59
CA GLY A 221 5.73 6.87 4.46
C GLY A 221 4.59 6.96 5.47
N GLY A 222 3.38 6.52 5.09
CA GLY A 222 2.23 6.53 5.99
C GLY A 222 2.34 5.58 7.17
N ALA A 223 3.15 4.51 7.07
CA ALA A 223 3.40 3.59 8.17
C ALA A 223 4.19 4.24 9.33
N LYS A 224 4.89 5.35 9.07
CA LYS A 224 5.61 6.12 10.10
C LYS A 224 4.69 6.91 11.02
N SER A 225 3.39 7.03 10.71
CA SER A 225 2.42 7.79 11.48
C SER A 225 1.53 6.86 12.33
N PRO A 226 1.73 6.77 13.65
CA PRO A 226 0.91 5.91 14.52
C PRO A 226 -0.57 6.28 14.49
N VAL A 227 -0.90 7.58 14.43
CA VAL A 227 -2.29 8.05 14.32
C VAL A 227 -2.94 7.59 13.02
N TRP A 228 -2.21 7.58 11.90
CA TRP A 228 -2.76 7.10 10.64
C TRP A 228 -2.99 5.59 10.65
N SER A 229 -2.05 4.82 11.23
CA SER A 229 -2.23 3.37 11.41
C SER A 229 -3.44 3.05 12.30
N ARG A 230 -3.67 3.80 13.39
CA ARG A 230 -4.89 3.68 14.21
C ARG A 230 -6.16 3.98 13.42
N ILE A 231 -6.18 5.07 12.66
CA ILE A 231 -7.34 5.43 11.82
C ILE A 231 -7.61 4.34 10.78
N LYS A 232 -6.57 3.81 10.13
CA LYS A 232 -6.70 2.70 9.18
C LYS A 232 -7.26 1.44 9.86
N ALA A 233 -6.82 1.13 11.08
CA ALA A 233 -7.35 0.01 11.86
C ALA A 233 -8.85 0.19 12.14
N ASP A 234 -9.23 1.34 12.70
CA ASP A 234 -10.63 1.65 13.05
C ASP A 234 -11.56 1.65 11.81
N VAL A 235 -11.08 2.19 10.69
CA VAL A 235 -11.86 2.31 9.45
C VAL A 235 -12.05 0.94 8.77
N THR A 236 -10.97 0.17 8.65
CA THR A 236 -11.00 -1.16 7.98
C THR A 236 -11.56 -2.25 8.88
N GLY A 237 -11.52 -2.05 10.20
CA GLY A 237 -11.83 -3.08 11.18
C GLY A 237 -10.83 -4.24 11.16
N ARG A 238 -9.58 -3.99 10.75
CA ARG A 238 -8.49 -4.97 10.69
C ARG A 238 -7.31 -4.50 11.55
N ARG A 239 -6.54 -5.45 12.06
CA ARG A 239 -5.27 -5.14 12.73
C ARG A 239 -4.29 -4.57 11.70
N ILE A 240 -3.68 -3.43 12.02
CA ILE A 240 -2.60 -2.84 11.22
C ILE A 240 -1.28 -3.13 11.92
N VAL A 241 -0.28 -3.58 11.18
CA VAL A 241 1.07 -3.85 11.69
C VAL A 241 2.10 -3.11 10.87
N THR A 242 3.04 -2.45 11.54
CA THR A 242 4.24 -1.90 10.90
C THR A 242 5.41 -2.86 11.11
N MET A 243 6.33 -2.90 10.16
CA MET A 243 7.47 -3.83 10.17
C MET A 243 8.73 -3.17 10.71
N ALA A 244 9.59 -3.95 11.37
CA ALA A 244 10.85 -3.46 11.94
C ALA A 244 11.85 -3.04 10.86
N GLU A 245 11.92 -3.79 9.76
CA GLU A 245 12.58 -3.33 8.53
C GLU A 245 11.55 -2.69 7.60
N PRO A 246 11.55 -1.35 7.45
CA PRO A 246 10.59 -0.65 6.59
C PRO A 246 10.87 -0.83 5.08
N GLU A 247 12.11 -1.13 4.68
CA GLU A 247 12.49 -1.32 3.27
C GLU A 247 12.18 -2.74 2.78
N CYS A 248 10.91 -3.13 2.90
CA CYS A 248 10.44 -4.49 2.64
C CYS A 248 10.70 -4.98 1.21
N ALA A 249 10.72 -4.11 0.20
CA ALA A 249 11.03 -4.52 -1.18
C ALA A 249 12.51 -4.97 -1.31
N SER A 250 13.43 -4.20 -0.73
CA SER A 250 14.86 -4.55 -0.69
C SER A 250 15.11 -5.79 0.15
N LEU A 251 14.44 -5.90 1.32
CA LEU A 251 14.50 -7.09 2.14
C LEU A 251 13.96 -8.32 1.41
N GLY A 252 12.84 -8.18 0.69
CA GLY A 252 12.28 -9.21 -0.17
C GLY A 252 13.27 -9.70 -1.22
N ALA A 253 13.96 -8.79 -1.90
CA ALA A 253 15.02 -9.16 -2.85
C ALA A 253 16.17 -9.92 -2.17
N ALA A 254 16.57 -9.53 -0.96
CA ALA A 254 17.56 -10.26 -0.17
C ALA A 254 17.08 -11.66 0.25
N ILE A 255 15.80 -11.81 0.61
CA ILE A 255 15.16 -13.09 0.91
C ILE A 255 15.17 -14.01 -0.32
N LEU A 256 14.83 -13.48 -1.50
CA LEU A 256 14.90 -14.23 -2.76
C LEU A 256 16.32 -14.70 -3.07
N ALA A 257 17.32 -13.84 -2.85
CA ALA A 257 18.73 -14.21 -2.99
C ALA A 257 19.15 -15.29 -2.00
N ALA A 258 18.69 -15.22 -0.74
CA ALA A 258 18.96 -16.25 0.26
C ALA A 258 18.31 -17.60 -0.09
N SER A 259 17.11 -17.57 -0.70
CA SER A 259 16.43 -18.76 -1.24
C SER A 259 17.21 -19.39 -2.39
N ALA A 260 17.70 -18.58 -3.35
CA ALA A 260 18.52 -19.06 -4.48
C ALA A 260 19.82 -19.75 -4.03
N LEU A 261 20.34 -19.36 -2.86
CA LEU A 261 21.53 -19.94 -2.24
C LEU A 261 21.21 -21.17 -1.36
N GLY A 262 19.94 -21.51 -1.16
CA GLY A 262 19.52 -22.62 -0.28
C GLY A 262 19.79 -22.37 1.20
N ILE A 263 19.92 -21.11 1.63
CA ILE A 263 20.14 -20.75 3.04
C ILE A 263 18.91 -21.11 3.89
N TYR A 264 17.72 -20.97 3.29
CA TYR A 264 16.45 -21.36 3.86
C TYR A 264 15.78 -22.44 3.00
N PRO A 265 14.91 -23.29 3.59
CA PRO A 265 14.23 -24.34 2.84
C PRO A 265 13.16 -23.81 1.87
N SER A 266 12.66 -22.59 2.07
CA SER A 266 11.74 -21.91 1.16
C SER A 266 11.74 -20.40 1.37
N ILE A 267 11.13 -19.66 0.44
CA ILE A 267 10.92 -18.21 0.54
C ILE A 267 10.05 -17.88 1.76
N GLU A 268 9.03 -18.69 2.05
CA GLU A 268 8.18 -18.49 3.24
C GLU A 268 8.99 -18.61 4.54
N ALA A 269 9.84 -19.62 4.65
CA ALA A 269 10.68 -19.82 5.83
C ALA A 269 11.66 -18.65 6.01
N ALA A 270 12.26 -18.18 4.92
CA ALA A 270 13.11 -17.00 4.94
C ALA A 270 12.34 -15.74 5.36
N ALA A 271 11.16 -15.48 4.79
CA ALA A 271 10.35 -14.30 5.10
C ALA A 271 9.95 -14.24 6.58
N LEU A 272 9.45 -15.35 7.14
CA LEU A 272 9.05 -15.44 8.55
C LEU A 272 10.23 -15.21 9.52
N ALA A 273 11.45 -15.55 9.10
CA ALA A 273 12.65 -15.36 9.92
C ALA A 273 13.29 -13.96 9.76
N SER A 274 12.94 -13.20 8.71
CA SER A 274 13.74 -12.04 8.29
C SER A 274 13.16 -10.68 8.68
N ASN A 275 11.86 -10.59 8.98
CA ASN A 275 11.24 -9.34 9.42
C ASN A 275 10.25 -9.60 10.55
N ARG A 276 10.32 -8.80 11.60
CA ARG A 276 9.40 -8.89 12.74
C ARG A 276 8.47 -7.68 12.76
N GLU A 277 7.36 -7.83 13.46
CA GLU A 277 6.47 -6.70 13.76
C GLU A 277 7.21 -5.67 14.64
N GLU A 278 7.09 -4.39 14.28
CA GLU A 278 7.57 -3.27 15.08
C GLU A 278 6.47 -2.77 16.02
N ALA A 279 5.27 -2.58 15.48
CA ALA A 279 4.10 -2.14 16.23
C ALA A 279 2.81 -2.70 15.62
N GLY A 280 1.82 -2.97 16.48
CA GLY A 280 0.48 -3.41 16.10
C GLY A 280 -0.58 -2.44 16.60
N PHE A 281 -1.60 -2.20 15.77
CA PHE A 281 -2.72 -1.31 16.05
C PHE A 281 -4.03 -2.07 15.87
N GLU A 282 -4.72 -2.33 16.97
CA GLU A 282 -6.00 -3.03 16.98
C GLU A 282 -7.15 -2.06 16.67
N PRO A 283 -8.19 -2.51 15.94
CA PRO A 283 -9.37 -1.70 15.70
C PRO A 283 -10.17 -1.45 16.99
N ASP A 284 -10.55 -0.21 17.25
CA ASP A 284 -11.53 0.13 18.28
C ASP A 284 -12.95 -0.07 17.74
N PHE A 285 -13.54 -1.22 18.06
CA PHE A 285 -14.89 -1.56 17.64
C PHE A 285 -15.97 -0.60 18.18
N GLY A 286 -15.68 0.19 19.22
CA GLY A 286 -16.58 1.26 19.68
C GLY A 286 -16.75 2.39 18.66
N ARG A 287 -15.75 2.62 17.81
CA ARG A 287 -15.76 3.64 16.74
C ARG A 287 -16.36 3.14 15.43
N LYS A 288 -16.56 1.83 15.30
CA LYS A 288 -17.05 1.21 14.06
C LYS A 288 -18.36 1.81 13.55
N PRO A 289 -19.42 2.05 14.36
CA PRO A 289 -20.66 2.65 13.85
C PRO A 289 -20.45 4.05 13.27
N LEU A 290 -19.56 4.84 13.89
CA LEU A 290 -19.22 6.18 13.42
C LEU A 290 -18.49 6.11 12.07
N TYR A 291 -17.45 5.27 11.97
CA TYR A 291 -16.69 5.11 10.74
C TYR A 291 -17.49 4.47 9.61
N ASP A 292 -18.40 3.54 9.90
CA ASP A 292 -19.33 2.99 8.92
C ASP A 292 -20.31 4.08 8.41
N GLY A 293 -20.72 5.01 9.27
CA GLY A 293 -21.49 6.19 8.88
C GLY A 293 -20.71 7.13 7.96
N ALA A 294 -19.47 7.46 8.33
CA ALA A 294 -18.59 8.32 7.53
C ALA A 294 -18.21 7.67 6.19
N TYR A 295 -17.92 6.38 6.18
CA TYR A 295 -17.60 5.62 4.97
C TYR A 295 -18.78 5.59 3.98
N ARG A 296 -20.01 5.43 4.47
CA ARG A 296 -21.21 5.54 3.61
C ARG A 296 -21.33 6.92 2.96
N ARG A 297 -21.10 8.00 3.73
CA ARG A 297 -21.09 9.37 3.18
C ARG A 297 -19.96 9.55 2.15
N TYR A 298 -18.78 9.00 2.41
CA TYR A 298 -17.66 9.01 1.46
C TYR A 298 -18.06 8.37 0.11
N LYS A 299 -18.60 7.15 0.13
CA LYS A 299 -19.04 6.46 -1.10
C LYS A 299 -20.14 7.24 -1.83
N GLU A 300 -21.15 7.70 -1.09
CA GLU A 300 -22.24 8.47 -1.67
C GLU A 300 -21.78 9.80 -2.28
N SER A 301 -20.81 10.47 -1.64
CA SER A 301 -20.23 11.71 -2.15
C SER A 301 -19.57 11.47 -3.50
N TYR A 302 -18.73 10.42 -3.61
CA TYR A 302 -18.10 10.08 -4.88
C TYR A 302 -19.14 9.78 -5.98
N GLN A 303 -20.14 8.94 -5.68
CA GLN A 303 -21.19 8.59 -6.63
C GLN A 303 -21.98 9.81 -7.13
N ARG A 304 -22.22 10.80 -6.26
CA ARG A 304 -22.94 12.03 -6.63
C ARG A 304 -22.08 13.03 -7.41
N THR A 305 -20.75 12.97 -7.28
CA THR A 305 -19.83 13.92 -7.93
C THR A 305 -19.09 13.36 -9.14
N ARG A 306 -19.07 12.04 -9.35
CA ARG A 306 -18.23 11.40 -10.38
C ARG A 306 -18.49 11.89 -11.80
N ASP A 307 -19.72 12.32 -12.10
CA ASP A 307 -20.17 12.79 -13.41
C ASP A 307 -20.06 14.33 -13.56
N LEU A 308 -19.51 15.03 -12.55
CA LEU A 308 -19.35 16.49 -12.54
C LEU A 308 -17.96 16.97 -13.01
N PHE A 309 -17.02 16.06 -13.25
CA PHE A 309 -15.64 16.34 -13.67
C PHE A 309 -15.43 15.97 -15.13
#